data_AF-A0A1A8PV08-F1
#
_entry.id   AF-A0A1A8PV08-F1
#
_cell.length_a   1.000
_cell.length_b   1.000
_cell.length_c   1.000
_cell.angle_alpha   90.00
_cell.angle_beta   90.00
_cell.angle_gamma   90.00
#
_symmetry.space_group_name_H-M   'P 1'
#
loop_
_entity.id
_entity.type
_entity.pdbx_description
1 polymer ?
#
loop_
_entity_poly.entity_id
_entity_poly.type
_entity_poly.pdbx_seq_one_letter_code
_entity_poly.pdbx_strand_id
1 'polypeptide(L)'
;MASEGEISLLVVVVDVNPIWWGQHAQSEPEFTLSKCLDAVMVMGNAHMAMTRTNQLAVIAAHCQDSHFLYPSKRLKGNDDASSSRDGKYELLSVTNNLIAEEIRDIMSKTELTGNSTDTLLAGSLAKALCCILLKIVVVVVFLRL
;
A
#
# COMPACT_ATOMS: atom_id res chain seq x y z
N MET A 1 -9.46 27.11 8.81
CA MET A 1 -10.48 26.48 7.95
C MET A 1 -9.72 25.92 6.77
N ALA A 2 -9.56 24.59 6.69
CA ALA A 2 -8.85 23.97 5.57
C ALA A 2 -9.66 24.21 4.29
N SER A 3 -8.97 24.66 3.25
CA SER A 3 -9.52 24.96 1.93
C SER A 3 -10.10 23.69 1.31
N GLU A 4 -11.35 23.73 0.83
CA GLU A 4 -12.05 22.59 0.19
C GLU A 4 -11.42 22.12 -1.15
N GLY A 5 -10.16 22.48 -1.43
CA GLY A 5 -9.45 22.18 -2.68
C GLY A 5 -8.08 21.50 -2.52
N GLU A 6 -7.59 21.26 -1.30
CA GLU A 6 -6.30 20.57 -1.10
C GLU A 6 -6.46 19.04 -1.19
N ILE A 7 -5.69 18.42 -2.09
CA ILE A 7 -5.59 16.96 -2.20
C ILE A 7 -4.44 16.51 -1.31
N SER A 8 -4.75 15.86 -0.18
CA SER A 8 -3.74 15.21 0.65
C SER A 8 -3.55 13.76 0.19
N LEU A 9 -2.35 13.43 -0.27
CA LEU A 9 -1.96 12.06 -0.64
C LEU A 9 -1.09 11.47 0.46
N LEU A 10 -1.56 10.40 1.08
CA LEU A 10 -0.76 9.58 1.99
C LEU A 10 -0.23 8.36 1.24
N VAL A 11 1.09 8.17 1.23
CA VAL A 11 1.74 6.96 0.71
C VAL A 11 2.38 6.21 1.86
N VAL A 12 1.97 4.97 2.09
CA VAL A 12 2.50 4.09 3.12
C VAL A 12 3.31 2.98 2.46
N VAL A 13 4.57 2.83 2.86
CA VAL A 13 5.41 1.69 2.47
C VAL A 13 5.53 0.76 3.67
N VAL A 14 5.09 -0.48 3.52
CA VAL A 14 5.09 -1.50 4.58
C VAL A 14 6.10 -2.57 4.22
N ASP A 15 7.05 -2.83 5.12
CA ASP A 15 7.96 -3.97 4.97
C ASP A 15 7.19 -5.28 5.24
N VAL A 16 7.18 -6.17 4.26
CA VAL A 16 6.54 -7.49 4.33
C VAL A 16 7.56 -8.61 4.19
N ASN A 17 8.81 -8.40 4.60
CA ASN A 17 9.82 -9.45 4.53
C ASN A 17 9.46 -10.65 5.44
N PRO A 18 9.15 -11.83 4.88
CA PRO A 18 8.72 -12.99 5.66
C PRO A 18 9.82 -13.53 6.57
N ILE A 19 11.10 -13.35 6.23
CA ILE A 19 12.22 -13.83 7.04
C ILE A 19 12.32 -12.99 8.31
N TRP A 20 12.29 -11.66 8.17
CA TRP A 20 12.34 -10.75 9.32
C TRP A 20 11.11 -10.94 10.21
N TRP A 21 9.90 -10.95 9.63
CA TRP A 21 8.66 -11.15 10.39
C TRP A 21 8.58 -12.54 11.04
N GLY A 22 9.15 -13.57 10.42
CA GLY A 22 9.23 -14.92 11.00
C GLY A 22 10.20 -15.02 12.18
N GLN A 23 11.33 -14.30 12.15
CA GLN A 23 12.27 -14.20 13.28
C GLN A 23 11.70 -13.33 14.40
N HIS A 24 11.08 -12.21 14.05
CA HIS A 24 10.49 -11.29 15.00
C HIS A 24 9.33 -11.95 15.77
N ALA A 25 8.45 -12.71 15.09
CA ALA A 25 7.36 -13.44 15.74
C ALA A 25 7.82 -14.46 16.80
N GLN A 26 9.07 -14.96 16.70
CA GLN A 26 9.65 -15.86 17.72
C GLN A 26 10.19 -15.08 18.93
N SER A 27 10.65 -13.85 18.72
CA SER A 27 11.25 -13.02 19.76
C SER A 27 10.21 -12.17 20.50
N GLU A 28 9.25 -11.62 19.75
CA GLU A 28 8.18 -10.76 20.25
C GLU A 28 6.82 -11.22 19.68
N PRO A 29 6.18 -12.23 20.27
CA PRO A 29 4.92 -12.79 19.75
C PRO A 29 3.74 -11.80 19.83
N GLU A 30 3.88 -10.73 20.62
CA GLU A 30 2.84 -9.71 20.75
C GLU A 30 2.74 -8.78 19.53
N PHE A 31 3.82 -8.61 18.74
CA PHE A 31 3.82 -7.73 17.57
C PHE A 31 4.04 -8.54 16.29
N THR A 32 2.94 -8.85 15.59
CA THR A 32 2.95 -9.62 14.36
C THR A 32 2.66 -8.75 13.14
N LEU A 33 3.02 -9.25 11.95
CA LEU A 33 2.69 -8.60 10.69
C LEU A 33 1.19 -8.30 10.58
N SER A 34 0.32 -9.20 11.03
CA SER A 34 -1.14 -8.97 11.04
C SER A 34 -1.52 -7.73 11.84
N LYS A 35 -0.99 -7.59 13.07
CA LYS A 35 -1.28 -6.42 13.91
C LYS A 35 -0.71 -5.13 13.32
N CYS A 36 0.47 -5.19 12.71
CA CYS A 36 1.06 -4.06 12.00
C CYS A 36 0.14 -3.61 10.84
N LEU A 37 -0.37 -4.55 10.06
CA LEU A 37 -1.28 -4.27 8.96
C LEU A 37 -2.62 -3.71 9.44
N ASP A 38 -3.18 -4.25 10.52
CA ASP A 38 -4.41 -3.71 11.13
C ASP A 38 -4.21 -2.24 11.53
N ALA A 39 -3.09 -1.90 12.16
CA ALA A 39 -2.76 -0.53 12.50
C ALA A 39 -2.59 0.36 11.26
N VAL A 40 -1.94 -0.14 10.19
CA VAL A 40 -1.79 0.59 8.92
C VAL A 40 -3.15 0.83 8.26
N MET A 41 -4.04 -0.16 8.26
CA MET A 41 -5.39 -0.03 7.72
C MET A 41 -6.21 0.98 8.51
N VAL A 42 -6.15 0.96 9.84
CA VAL A 42 -6.82 1.96 10.69
C VAL A 42 -6.29 3.36 10.42
N MET A 43 -4.96 3.53 10.32
CA MET A 43 -4.33 4.81 9.97
C MET A 43 -4.75 5.32 8.59
N GLY A 44 -4.73 4.44 7.58
CA GLY A 44 -5.15 4.77 6.22
C GLY A 44 -6.62 5.17 6.16
N ASN A 45 -7.49 4.45 6.86
CA ASN A 45 -8.91 4.74 6.96
C ASN A 45 -9.17 6.07 7.68
N ALA A 46 -8.46 6.33 8.78
CA ALA A 46 -8.55 7.60 9.49
C ALA A 46 -8.16 8.77 8.57
N HIS A 47 -7.06 8.65 7.83
CA HIS A 47 -6.66 9.66 6.84
C HIS A 47 -7.74 9.86 5.76
N MET A 48 -8.32 8.77 5.24
CA MET A 48 -9.38 8.84 4.22
C MET A 48 -10.70 9.44 4.74
N ALA A 49 -10.95 9.34 6.05
CA ALA A 49 -12.12 9.90 6.73
C ALA A 49 -11.99 11.40 7.02
N MET A 50 -10.76 11.92 7.20
CA MET A 50 -10.53 13.35 7.50
C MET A 50 -11.06 14.29 6.42
N THR A 51 -10.88 13.96 5.14
CA THR A 51 -11.36 14.78 4.03
C THR A 51 -11.68 13.92 2.82
N ARG A 52 -12.72 14.30 2.06
CA ARG A 52 -13.17 13.51 0.90
C ARG A 52 -12.14 13.47 -0.23
N THR A 53 -11.35 14.54 -0.39
CA THR A 53 -10.25 14.67 -1.37
C THR A 53 -9.01 13.88 -1.01
N ASN A 54 -8.92 13.34 0.21
CA ASN A 54 -7.77 12.56 0.64
C ASN A 54 -7.67 11.27 -0.16
N GLN A 55 -6.44 10.98 -0.55
CA GLN A 55 -6.07 9.80 -1.30
C GLN A 55 -5.05 8.98 -0.50
N LEU A 56 -5.09 7.67 -0.70
CA LEU A 56 -4.19 6.73 -0.06
C LEU A 56 -3.46 5.92 -1.15
N ALA A 57 -2.21 5.56 -0.88
CA ALA A 57 -1.49 4.50 -1.59
C ALA A 57 -0.76 3.65 -0.56
N VAL A 58 -0.83 2.33 -0.70
CA VAL A 58 -0.16 1.38 0.19
C VAL A 58 0.71 0.46 -0.67
N ILE A 59 1.99 0.38 -0.34
CA ILE A 59 3.00 -0.37 -1.07
C ILE A 59 3.63 -1.38 -0.11
N ALA A 60 3.61 -2.65 -0.48
CA ALA A 60 4.38 -3.69 0.16
C ALA A 60 5.82 -3.68 -0.38
N ALA A 61 6.79 -3.57 0.52
CA ALA A 61 8.19 -3.77 0.23
C ALA A 61 8.57 -5.21 0.61
N HIS A 62 8.84 -6.01 -0.41
CA HIS A 62 9.22 -7.41 -0.26
C HIS A 62 10.71 -7.59 -0.57
N CYS A 63 11.27 -8.74 -0.24
CA CYS A 63 12.66 -9.08 -0.52
C CYS A 63 12.92 -9.30 -2.02
N GLN A 64 11.93 -9.78 -2.77
CA GLN A 64 12.06 -10.08 -4.20
C GLN A 64 11.50 -8.99 -5.10
N ASP A 65 10.47 -8.28 -4.65
CA ASP A 65 9.89 -7.17 -5.41
C ASP A 65 9.16 -6.14 -4.52
N SER A 66 8.38 -5.28 -5.16
CA SER A 66 7.56 -4.28 -4.48
C SER A 66 6.16 -4.26 -5.10
N HIS A 67 5.12 -4.33 -4.30
CA HIS A 67 3.75 -4.48 -4.77
C HIS A 67 2.86 -3.33 -4.30
N PHE A 68 2.00 -2.82 -5.18
CA PHE A 68 0.93 -1.91 -4.77
C PHE A 68 -0.20 -2.74 -4.17
N LEU A 69 -0.37 -2.63 -2.86
CA LEU A 69 -1.51 -3.18 -2.14
C LEU A 69 -2.75 -2.31 -2.36
N TYR A 70 -2.54 -0.98 -2.43
CA TYR A 70 -3.57 -0.01 -2.79
C TYR A 70 -2.98 1.14 -3.60
N PRO A 71 -3.63 1.63 -4.66
CA PRO A 71 -4.79 1.02 -5.33
C PRO A 71 -4.41 -0.32 -5.99
N SER A 72 -5.14 -1.40 -5.68
CA SER A 72 -4.83 -2.73 -6.24
C SER A 72 -5.16 -2.77 -7.73
N LYS A 73 -4.33 -3.50 -8.50
CA LYS A 73 -4.62 -3.80 -9.92
C LYS A 73 -5.95 -4.55 -10.08
N ARG A 74 -6.37 -5.33 -9.08
CA ARG A 74 -7.65 -6.06 -9.09
C ARG A 74 -8.86 -5.14 -9.01
N LEU A 75 -8.70 -3.92 -8.50
CA LEU A 75 -9.79 -2.94 -8.36
C LEU A 75 -10.10 -2.19 -9.67
N LYS A 76 -9.14 -2.13 -10.61
CA LYS A 76 -9.31 -1.46 -11.93
C LYS A 76 -10.28 -2.17 -12.88
N GLY A 77 -10.84 -3.32 -12.51
CA GLY A 77 -11.92 -3.96 -13.26
C GLY A 77 -13.31 -3.38 -12.97
N ASN A 78 -13.42 -2.47 -11.99
CA ASN A 78 -14.69 -1.98 -11.45
C ASN A 78 -14.74 -0.44 -11.46
N ASP A 79 -14.32 0.17 -12.58
CA ASP A 79 -14.16 1.62 -12.76
C ASP A 79 -15.49 2.43 -12.64
N ASP A 80 -16.64 1.76 -12.56
CA ASP A 80 -17.93 2.44 -12.40
C ASP A 80 -18.30 2.74 -10.93
N ALA A 81 -17.64 2.10 -9.96
CA ALA A 81 -17.99 2.25 -8.53
C ALA A 81 -17.33 3.46 -7.84
N SER A 82 -16.25 4.02 -8.40
CA SER A 82 -15.54 5.18 -7.82
C SER A 82 -16.22 6.53 -8.07
N SER A 83 -17.31 6.56 -8.85
CA SER A 83 -18.09 7.78 -9.10
C SER A 83 -19.19 8.02 -8.05
N SER A 84 -19.51 7.02 -7.21
CA SER A 84 -20.57 7.15 -6.21
C SER A 84 -20.06 7.80 -4.93
N ARG A 85 -20.42 9.08 -4.76
CA ARG A 85 -19.98 10.01 -3.70
C ARG A 85 -20.33 9.58 -2.26
N ASP A 86 -21.12 8.53 -2.08
CA ASP A 86 -21.64 8.07 -0.78
C ASP A 86 -21.05 6.72 -0.30
N GLY A 87 -20.45 5.92 -1.19
CA GLY A 87 -19.99 4.56 -0.88
C GLY A 87 -18.56 4.45 -0.34
N LYS A 88 -17.87 5.57 -0.05
CA LYS A 88 -16.42 5.58 0.24
C LYS A 88 -16.05 4.69 1.44
N TYR A 89 -16.87 4.62 2.48
CA TYR A 89 -16.57 3.83 3.68
C TYR A 89 -16.78 2.33 3.48
N GLU A 90 -17.81 1.92 2.75
CA GLU A 90 -18.00 0.53 2.31
C GLU A 90 -16.82 0.09 1.44
N LEU A 91 -16.34 0.99 0.57
CA LEU A 91 -15.19 0.75 -0.29
C LEU A 91 -13.88 0.57 0.52
N LEU A 92 -13.74 1.24 1.67
CA LEU A 92 -12.59 1.04 2.56
C LEU A 92 -12.59 -0.35 3.22
N SER A 93 -13.74 -0.86 3.62
CA SER A 93 -13.85 -2.23 4.15
C SER A 93 -13.47 -3.27 3.09
N VAL A 94 -14.00 -3.12 1.87
CA VAL A 94 -13.63 -3.96 0.72
C VAL A 94 -12.14 -3.84 0.40
N THR A 95 -11.58 -2.62 0.46
CA THR A 95 -10.16 -2.36 0.24
C THR A 95 -9.29 -3.06 1.27
N ASN A 96 -9.66 -3.03 2.55
CA ASN A 96 -8.92 -3.69 3.63
C ASN A 96 -8.83 -5.21 3.40
N ASN A 97 -9.94 -5.84 3.00
CA ASN A 97 -9.95 -7.26 2.66
C ASN A 97 -9.04 -7.56 1.46
N LEU A 98 -9.06 -6.71 0.42
CA LEU A 98 -8.17 -6.85 -0.73
C LEU A 98 -6.70 -6.71 -0.35
N ILE A 99 -6.34 -5.73 0.51
CA ILE A 99 -4.97 -5.57 1.00
C ILE A 99 -4.51 -6.83 1.75
N ALA A 100 -5.34 -7.37 2.64
CA ALA A 100 -5.04 -8.59 3.38
C ALA A 100 -4.87 -9.81 2.44
N GLU A 101 -5.68 -9.91 1.39
CA GLU A 101 -5.57 -10.96 0.37
C GLU A 101 -4.30 -10.83 -0.47
N GLU A 102 -3.95 -9.62 -0.93
CA GLU A 102 -2.69 -9.38 -1.66
C GLU A 102 -1.49 -9.79 -0.81
N ILE A 103 -1.46 -9.45 0.47
CA ILE A 103 -0.36 -9.83 1.35
C ILE A 103 -0.31 -11.34 1.54
N ARG A 104 -1.46 -11.99 1.73
CA ARG A 104 -1.53 -13.45 1.83
C ARG A 104 -1.01 -14.13 0.55
N ASP A 105 -1.33 -13.58 -0.61
CA ASP A 105 -0.87 -14.06 -1.91
C ASP A 105 0.65 -13.86 -2.10
N ILE A 106 1.19 -12.71 -1.67
CA ILE A 106 2.63 -12.47 -1.66
C ILE A 106 3.32 -13.49 -0.75
N MET A 107 2.81 -13.69 0.47
CA MET A 107 3.38 -14.62 1.43
C MET A 107 3.34 -16.08 0.96
N SER A 108 2.27 -16.50 0.30
CA SER A 108 2.14 -17.89 -0.19
C SER A 108 3.00 -18.19 -1.40
N LYS A 109 3.30 -17.18 -2.23
CA LYS A 109 4.13 -17.32 -3.44
C LYS A 109 5.63 -17.17 -3.17
N THR A 110 6.00 -16.76 -1.96
CA THR A 110 7.40 -16.48 -1.66
C THR A 110 8.17 -17.77 -1.42
N GLU A 111 8.91 -18.20 -2.44
CA GLU A 111 9.97 -19.21 -2.31
C GLU A 111 11.24 -18.52 -1.78
N LEU A 112 11.59 -18.78 -0.52
CA LEU A 112 12.74 -18.16 0.14
C LEU A 112 14.06 -18.80 -0.34
N THR A 113 14.70 -18.20 -1.33
CA THR A 113 16.00 -18.68 -1.86
C THR A 113 17.22 -18.17 -1.10
N GLY A 114 17.09 -17.76 0.16
CA GLY A 114 18.19 -17.28 0.98
C GLY A 114 17.79 -16.87 2.40
N ASN A 115 18.78 -16.59 3.24
CA ASN A 115 18.59 -16.17 4.64
C ASN A 115 18.68 -14.64 4.84
N SER A 116 18.72 -13.84 3.77
CA SER A 116 18.86 -12.40 3.87
C SER A 116 17.54 -11.74 4.29
N THR A 117 17.59 -10.90 5.33
CA THR A 117 16.49 -10.01 5.72
C THR A 117 16.45 -8.73 4.88
N ASP A 118 17.01 -8.77 3.68
CA ASP A 118 17.05 -7.60 2.80
C ASP A 118 15.66 -7.38 2.19
N THR A 119 15.23 -6.12 2.22
CA THR A 119 13.97 -5.67 1.63
C THR A 119 14.29 -4.71 0.49
N LEU A 120 13.56 -4.78 -0.64
CA LEU A 120 13.72 -3.86 -1.77
C LEU A 120 13.12 -2.48 -1.49
N LEU A 121 13.54 -1.86 -0.39
CA LEU A 121 13.06 -0.57 0.07
C LEU A 121 13.30 0.53 -0.97
N ALA A 122 14.46 0.53 -1.62
CA ALA A 122 14.79 1.49 -2.67
C ALA A 122 13.80 1.41 -3.85
N GLY A 123 13.42 0.19 -4.26
CA GLY A 123 12.42 -0.02 -5.32
C GLY A 123 11.03 0.45 -4.91
N SER A 124 10.63 0.16 -3.65
CA SER A 124 9.35 0.61 -3.10
C SER A 124 9.27 2.14 -2.98
N LEU A 125 10.35 2.79 -2.57
CA LEU A 125 10.43 4.25 -2.50
C LEU A 125 10.41 4.89 -3.89
N ALA A 126 11.10 4.30 -4.88
CA ALA A 126 11.02 4.78 -6.26
C ALA A 126 9.58 4.70 -6.80
N LYS A 127 8.84 3.61 -6.51
CA LYS A 127 7.42 3.48 -6.84
C LYS A 127 6.53 4.50 -6.11
N ALA A 128 6.80 4.74 -4.82
CA ALA A 128 6.10 5.74 -4.03
C ALA A 128 6.28 7.15 -4.63
N LEU A 129 7.52 7.54 -4.89
CA LEU A 129 7.85 8.82 -5.50
C LEU A 129 7.23 8.95 -6.90
N CYS A 130 7.31 7.92 -7.73
CA CYS A 130 6.64 7.91 -9.03
C CYS A 130 5.12 8.09 -8.90
N CYS A 131 4.48 7.43 -7.92
CA CYS A 131 3.04 7.59 -7.67
C CYS A 131 2.66 9.03 -7.29
N ILE A 132 3.47 9.69 -6.47
CA ILE A 132 3.29 11.10 -6.09
C ILE A 132 3.47 11.99 -7.33
N LEU A 133 4.54 11.76 -8.09
CA LEU A 133 4.89 12.51 -9.29
C LEU A 133 3.94 12.29 -10.47
N LEU A 134 3.13 11.22 -10.48
CA LEU A 134 2.13 11.00 -11.54
C LEU A 134 0.82 11.73 -11.26
N LYS A 135 0.55 12.07 -9.99
CA LYS A 135 -0.67 12.76 -9.54
C LYS A 135 -0.52 14.28 -9.57
N ILE A 136 0.70 14.78 -9.44
CA ILE A 136 1.09 16.12 -9.86
C ILE A 136 1.46 15.97 -11.34
N VAL A 137 0.87 16.70 -12.28
CA VAL A 137 1.12 16.47 -13.72
C VAL A 137 2.62 16.56 -14.03
N VAL A 138 3.27 15.41 -14.26
CA VAL A 138 4.64 15.35 -14.78
C VAL A 138 4.64 14.47 -16.03
N VAL A 139 4.82 15.11 -17.18
CA VAL A 139 5.11 14.42 -18.44
C VAL A 139 6.56 13.95 -18.36
N VAL A 140 6.79 12.71 -17.95
CA VAL A 140 8.12 12.09 -18.04
C VAL A 140 8.33 11.60 -19.47
N VAL A 141 8.91 12.44 -20.34
CA VAL A 141 9.38 12.03 -21.66
C VAL A 141 10.68 11.25 -21.49
N PHE A 142 10.62 9.93 -21.61
CA PHE A 142 11.81 9.10 -21.69
C PHE A 142 12.32 9.10 -23.15
N LEU A 143 13.17 10.08 -23.50
CA LEU A 143 13.90 10.03 -24.76
C LEU A 143 15.10 9.09 -24.57
N ARG A 144 14.96 7.86 -25.05
CA ARG A 144 16.11 6.95 -25.23
C ARG A 144 16.84 7.43 -26.49
N LEU A 145 18.05 7.98 -26.35
CA LEU A 145 18.98 8.14 -27.48
C LEU A 145 19.51 6.78 -27.91
#